data_AF-A0A383CZ92-F1
#
_entry.id   AF-A0A383CZ92-F1
#
_cell.length_a   1.000
_cell.length_b   1.000
_cell.length_c   1.000
_cell.angle_alpha   90.00
_cell.angle_beta   90.00
_cell.angle_gamma   90.00
#
_symmetry.space_group_name_H-M   'P 1'
#
loop_
_entity.id
_entity.type
_entity.pdbx_description
1 polymer ?
#
loop_
_entity_poly.entity_id
_entity_poly.type
_entity_poly.pdbx_seq_one_letter_code
_entity_poly.pdbx_strand_id
1 'polypeptide(L)'
;MGFDLLNANEYFYFNQNEWHRLLILAHYFGWEPMGTVPSEIMTEYYLGGKNSNEEAVQEYINNWEGHYNYNDFQIVVKEDAINLAHALMNALEGLPNEGNDLEYFS
;
A
#
# COMPACT_ATOMS: atom_id res chain seq x y z
N MET A 1 -10.95 -10.47 -2.90
CA MET A 1 -10.72 -9.29 -2.04
C MET A 1 -9.96 -8.25 -2.85
N GLY A 2 -10.11 -6.97 -2.52
CA GLY A 2 -9.48 -5.86 -3.24
C GLY A 2 -9.11 -4.73 -2.29
N PHE A 3 -8.40 -3.74 -2.82
CA PHE A 3 -7.84 -2.61 -2.11
C PHE A 3 -8.54 -1.33 -2.56
N ASP A 4 -9.16 -0.66 -1.60
CA ASP A 4 -9.82 0.62 -1.75
C ASP A 4 -8.84 1.73 -1.36
N LEU A 5 -8.38 2.51 -2.34
CA LEU A 5 -7.50 3.64 -2.12
C LEU A 5 -8.30 4.94 -2.26
N LEU A 6 -8.20 5.79 -1.24
CA LEU A 6 -8.86 7.09 -1.18
C LEU A 6 -7.80 8.19 -1.17
N ASN A 7 -7.86 9.07 -2.16
CA ASN A 7 -7.15 10.35 -2.17
C ASN A 7 -8.17 11.51 -2.03
N ALA A 8 -7.70 12.74 -1.84
CA ALA A 8 -8.50 13.93 -1.56
C ALA A 8 -9.72 14.12 -2.49
N ASN A 9 -9.66 13.65 -3.75
CA ASN A 9 -10.75 13.76 -4.73
C ASN A 9 -11.04 12.49 -5.52
N GLU A 10 -10.32 11.39 -5.29
CA GLU A 10 -10.35 10.23 -6.19
C GLU A 10 -10.35 8.93 -5.41
N TYR A 11 -11.12 7.97 -5.93
CA TYR A 11 -11.20 6.61 -5.44
C TYR A 11 -10.64 5.68 -6.51
N PHE A 12 -9.71 4.83 -6.11
CA PHE A 12 -9.16 3.79 -6.97
C PHE A 12 -9.37 2.44 -6.31
N TYR A 13 -9.84 1.48 -7.10
CA TYR A 13 -9.96 0.10 -6.69
C TYR A 13 -8.95 -0.75 -7.45
N PHE A 14 -8.22 -1.59 -6.72
CA PHE A 14 -7.41 -2.65 -7.29
C PHE A 14 -7.88 -3.99 -6.75
N ASN A 15 -8.00 -5.00 -7.60
CA ASN A 15 -8.09 -6.36 -7.08
C ASN A 15 -6.74 -6.79 -6.46
N GLN A 16 -6.74 -7.82 -5.62
CA GLN A 16 -5.52 -8.27 -4.92
C GLN A 16 -4.34 -8.57 -5.85
N ASN A 17 -4.60 -9.13 -7.05
CA ASN A 17 -3.55 -9.45 -8.00
C ASN A 17 -2.97 -8.20 -8.66
N GLU A 18 -3.82 -7.23 -9.02
CA GLU A 18 -3.39 -5.96 -9.59
C GLU A 18 -2.57 -5.16 -8.59
N TRP A 19 -3.03 -5.10 -7.33
CA TRP A 19 -2.29 -4.46 -6.27
C TRP A 19 -0.92 -5.11 -6.06
N HIS A 20 -0.87 -6.43 -6.01
CA HIS A 20 0.41 -7.14 -5.88
C HIS A 20 1.37 -6.87 -7.05
N ARG A 21 0.86 -6.82 -8.28
CA ARG A 21 1.67 -6.47 -9.47
C ARG A 21 2.19 -5.04 -9.39
N LEU A 22 1.37 -4.11 -8.92
CA LEU A 22 1.75 -2.71 -8.74
C LEU A 22 2.87 -2.56 -7.70
N LEU A 23 2.83 -3.32 -6.60
CA LEU A 23 3.91 -3.38 -5.61
C LEU A 23 5.21 -3.95 -6.20
N ILE A 24 5.13 -5.02 -7.00
CA ILE A 24 6.30 -5.58 -7.71
C ILE A 24 6.90 -4.55 -8.66
N LEU A 25 6.06 -3.86 -9.43
CA LEU A 25 6.48 -2.85 -10.38
C LEU A 25 7.19 -1.70 -9.65
N ALA A 26 6.58 -1.16 -8.59
CA ALA A 26 7.21 -0.12 -7.79
C ALA A 26 8.58 -0.57 -7.24
N HIS A 27 8.66 -1.80 -6.72
CA HIS A 27 9.92 -2.34 -6.21
C HIS A 27 11.01 -2.40 -7.28
N TYR A 28 10.65 -2.83 -8.49
CA TYR A 28 11.57 -2.86 -9.63
C TYR A 28 12.07 -1.46 -10.02
N PHE A 29 11.25 -0.43 -9.83
CA PHE A 29 11.58 0.97 -10.13
C PHE A 29 12.10 1.77 -8.92
N GLY A 30 12.60 1.07 -7.89
CA GLY A 30 13.37 1.66 -6.79
C GLY A 30 12.58 1.97 -5.52
N TRP A 31 11.34 1.50 -5.39
CA TRP A 31 10.66 1.52 -4.10
C TRP A 31 11.22 0.44 -3.17
N GLU A 32 11.75 0.87 -2.03
CA GLU A 32 12.13 -0.01 -0.93
C GLU A 32 11.06 0.08 0.17
N PRO A 33 10.26 -0.98 0.40
CA PRO A 33 9.21 -0.94 1.39
C PRO A 33 9.76 -0.68 2.79
N MET A 34 9.19 0.31 3.49
CA MET A 34 9.58 0.65 4.86
C MET A 34 8.86 -0.16 5.94
N GLY A 35 7.93 -1.03 5.53
CA GLY A 35 6.98 -1.69 6.42
C GLY A 35 5.71 -0.84 6.62
N THR A 36 4.70 -1.46 7.20
CA THR A 36 3.44 -0.80 7.57
C THR A 36 3.33 -0.69 9.09
N VAL A 37 2.40 0.13 9.56
CA VAL A 37 2.08 0.23 11.00
C VAL A 37 0.62 -0.17 11.22
N PRO A 38 0.25 -0.73 12.37
CA PRO A 38 -1.14 -1.04 12.64
C PRO A 38 -1.94 0.25 12.80
N SER A 39 -3.21 0.25 12.39
CA SER A 39 -4.09 1.38 12.69
C SER A 39 -4.49 1.39 14.16
N GLU A 40 -4.77 2.59 14.69
CA GLU A 40 -5.25 2.77 16.07
C GLU A 40 -6.52 1.96 16.33
N ILE A 41 -7.48 1.99 15.39
CA ILE A 41 -8.74 1.25 15.48
C ILE A 41 -8.48 -0.25 15.60
N MET A 42 -7.56 -0.80 14.80
CA MET A 42 -7.28 -2.23 14.83
C MET A 42 -6.46 -2.65 16.05
N THR A 43 -5.57 -1.76 16.50
CA THR A 43 -4.83 -1.92 17.75
C THR A 43 -5.79 -1.98 18.94
N GLU A 44 -6.76 -1.06 19.01
CA GLU A 44 -7.83 -1.11 20.00
C GLU A 44 -8.65 -2.40 19.88
N TYR A 45 -9.08 -2.79 18.68
CA TYR A 45 -9.90 -3.99 18.48
C TYR A 45 -9.21 -5.27 18.97
N TYR A 46 -7.95 -5.50 18.56
CA TYR A 46 -7.22 -6.72 18.91
C TYR A 46 -6.83 -6.79 20.39
N LEU A 47 -6.62 -5.65 21.05
CA LEU A 47 -6.21 -5.60 22.45
C LEU A 47 -7.39 -5.55 23.45
N GLY A 48 -8.64 -5.65 22.97
CA GLY A 48 -9.83 -5.68 23.83
C GLY A 48 -10.46 -4.30 24.09
N GLY A 49 -10.22 -3.35 23.20
CA GLY A 49 -10.77 -2.00 23.17
C GLY A 49 -9.93 -0.97 23.95
N LYS A 50 -10.55 0.16 24.29
CA LYS A 50 -9.95 1.28 25.05
C LYS A 50 -9.49 0.95 26.47
N ASN A 51 -9.65 -0.30 26.91
CA ASN A 51 -9.21 -0.78 28.22
C ASN A 51 -7.79 -1.37 28.21
N SER A 52 -7.14 -1.38 27.04
CA SER A 52 -5.76 -1.84 26.87
C SER A 52 -4.79 -0.91 27.61
N ASN A 53 -3.80 -1.47 28.31
CA ASN A 53 -2.74 -0.67 28.92
C ASN A 53 -1.66 -0.30 27.88
N GLU A 54 -0.90 0.77 28.14
CA GLU A 54 0.12 1.29 27.21
C GLU A 54 1.20 0.25 26.86
N GLU A 55 1.55 -0.62 27.80
CA GLU A 55 2.56 -1.68 27.58
C GLU A 55 2.11 -2.70 26.54
N ALA A 56 0.87 -3.19 26.61
CA ALA A 56 0.33 -4.15 25.63
C ALA A 56 0.19 -3.52 24.23
N VAL A 57 -0.17 -2.23 24.18
CA VAL A 57 -0.20 -1.47 22.92
C VAL A 57 1.19 -1.39 22.30
N GLN A 58 2.20 -1.04 23.10
CA GLN A 58 3.57 -0.93 22.60
C GLN A 58 4.14 -2.29 22.19
N GLU A 59 3.85 -3.36 22.93
CA GLU A 59 4.25 -4.73 22.57
C GLU A 59 3.63 -5.16 21.23
N TYR A 60 2.34 -4.88 21.03
CA TYR A 60 1.66 -5.16 19.76
C TYR A 60 2.28 -4.40 18.58
N ILE A 61 2.54 -3.10 18.74
CA ILE A 61 3.19 -2.28 17.71
C ILE A 61 4.60 -2.80 17.41
N ASN A 62 5.37 -3.20 18.43
CA ASN A 62 6.73 -3.70 18.26
C ASN A 62 6.79 -5.06 17.54
N ASN A 63 5.77 -5.90 17.74
CA ASN A 63 5.66 -7.22 17.11
C ASN A 63 4.89 -7.20 15.78
N TRP A 64 4.55 -6.01 15.27
CA TRP A 64 3.80 -5.87 14.04
C TRP A 64 4.63 -6.29 12.82
N GLU A 65 4.27 -7.42 12.21
CA GLU A 65 4.83 -7.88 10.94
C GLU A 65 3.98 -7.35 9.77
N GLY A 66 4.22 -6.09 9.42
CA GLY A 66 3.42 -5.39 8.41
C GLY A 66 3.53 -5.97 7.01
N HIS A 67 2.37 -6.15 6.37
CA HIS A 67 2.26 -6.55 4.96
C HIS A 67 1.53 -5.51 4.13
N TYR A 68 1.87 -5.41 2.84
CA TYR A 68 1.21 -4.47 1.93
C TYR A 68 0.04 -5.10 1.18
N ASN A 69 -0.08 -6.43 1.20
CA ASN A 69 -1.02 -7.20 0.38
C ASN A 69 -2.08 -7.96 1.19
N TYR A 70 -2.20 -7.68 2.49
CA TYR A 70 -3.24 -8.22 3.37
C TYR A 70 -4.29 -7.15 3.72
N ASN A 71 -5.40 -7.56 4.31
CA ASN A 71 -6.50 -6.66 4.70
C ASN A 71 -6.55 -6.52 6.23
N ASP A 72 -5.42 -6.11 6.82
CA ASP A 72 -5.24 -6.05 8.27
C ASP A 72 -5.35 -4.60 8.79
N PHE A 73 -6.02 -3.72 8.03
CA PHE A 73 -6.18 -2.29 8.32
C PHE A 73 -4.84 -1.58 8.61
N GLN A 74 -3.79 -2.03 7.94
CA GLN A 74 -2.47 -1.45 8.08
C GLN A 74 -2.37 -0.07 7.43
N ILE A 75 -1.52 0.78 7.99
CA ILE A 75 -1.25 2.13 7.50
C ILE A 75 0.15 2.13 6.87
N VAL A 76 0.22 2.65 5.65
CA VAL A 76 1.48 3.01 5.01
C VAL A 76 1.84 4.43 5.45
N VAL A 77 3.01 4.61 6.06
CA VAL A 77 3.45 5.92 6.53
C VAL A 77 3.68 6.87 5.35
N LYS A 78 3.59 8.18 5.60
CA LYS A 78 3.61 9.20 4.56
C LYS A 78 4.84 9.11 3.66
N GLU A 79 6.01 8.92 4.25
CA GLU A 79 7.29 8.85 3.55
C GLU A 79 7.32 7.67 2.58
N ASP A 80 6.84 6.50 3.03
CA ASP A 80 6.77 5.30 2.22
C ASP A 80 5.72 5.41 1.10
N ALA A 81 4.58 6.03 1.39
CA ALA A 81 3.56 6.31 0.38
C ALA A 81 4.07 7.26 -0.72
N ILE A 82 4.89 8.26 -0.36
CA ILE A 82 5.54 9.15 -1.32
C ILE A 82 6.56 8.38 -2.17
N ASN A 83 7.38 7.53 -1.55
CA ASN A 83 8.37 6.72 -2.26
C ASN A 83 7.71 5.72 -3.23
N LEU A 84 6.63 5.08 -2.79
CA LEU A 84 5.80 4.21 -3.62
C LEU A 84 5.26 4.97 -4.84
N ALA A 85 4.69 6.16 -4.63
CA ALA A 85 4.17 6.99 -5.70
C ALA A 85 5.27 7.40 -6.71
N HIS A 86 6.44 7.85 -6.24
CA HIS A 86 7.56 8.20 -7.10
C HIS A 86 8.06 7.02 -7.95
N ALA A 87 8.20 5.83 -7.35
CA ALA A 87 8.62 4.65 -8.10
C ALA A 87 7.61 4.26 -9.18
N LEU A 88 6.31 4.41 -8.91
CA LEU A 88 5.26 4.19 -9.91
C LEU A 88 5.28 5.22 -11.03
N MET A 89 5.57 6.49 -10.72
CA MET A 89 5.77 7.53 -11.75
C MET A 89 6.98 7.19 -12.64
N ASN A 90 8.10 6.76 -12.05
CA ASN A 90 9.26 6.30 -12.82
C ASN A 90 8.93 5.08 -13.69
N ALA A 91 8.09 4.17 -13.18
CA ALA A 91 7.62 3.02 -13.96
C ALA A 91 6.85 3.47 -15.21
N LEU A 92 5.99 4.49 -15.10
CA LEU A 92 5.28 5.05 -16.26
C LEU A 92 6.22 5.63 -17.32
N GLU A 93 7.32 6.27 -16.91
CA GLU A 93 8.33 6.80 -17.85
C GLU A 93 9.17 5.70 -18.51
N GLY A 94 9.43 4.60 -17.79
CA GLY A 94 10.25 3.50 -18.27
C GLY A 94 9.50 2.46 -19.11
N LEU A 95 8.17 2.44 -19.04
CA LEU A 95 7.34 1.55 -19.84
C LEU A 95 7.25 2.06 -21.29
N PRO A 96 7.31 1.16 -22.29
CA PRO A 96 7.09 1.56 -23.67
C PRO A 96 5.70 2.19 -23.80
N ASN A 97 5.64 3.36 -24.43
CA ASN A 97 4.40 4.10 -24.61
C ASN A 97 3.58 3.38 -25.71
N GLU A 98 2.81 2.35 -25.35
CA GLU A 98 1.98 1.58 -26.30
C GLU A 98 0.82 2.41 -26.91
N GLY A 99 0.73 3.71 -26.57
CA GLY A 99 -0.29 4.64 -27.04
C GLY A 99 -0.25 5.05 -28.52
N ASN A 100 0.60 4.46 -29.36
CA ASN A 100 0.65 4.77 -30.80
C ASN A 100 0.44 3.57 -31.75
N ASP A 101 0.18 2.36 -31.24
CA ASP A 101 0.07 1.16 -32.10
C ASP A 101 -1.38 0.72 -32.38
N LEU A 102 -2.38 1.59 -32.16
CA LEU A 102 -3.77 1.33 -32.57
C LEU A 102 -4.15 1.91 -33.95
N GLU A 103 -3.22 2.46 -34.73
CA GLU A 103 -3.47 2.82 -36.15
C GLU A 103 -3.11 1.72 -37.17
N TYR A 104 -2.73 0.52 -36.74
CA TYR A 104 -2.34 -0.57 -37.65
C TYR A 104 -3.20 -1.83 -37.56
N PHE A 105 -4.51 -1.70 -37.40
CA PHE A 105 -5.45 -2.70 -37.90
C PHE A 105 -6.72 -2.03 -38.47
N SER A 106 -6.60 -1.68 -39.76
CA SER A 106 -7.62 -1.64 -40.83
C SER A 106 -9.02 -1.09 -40.55
#